data_AF-A0A9D1EX34-F1
#
_entry.id   AF-A0A9D1EX34-F1
#
_cell.length_a   1.000
_cell.length_b   1.000
_cell.length_c   1.000
_cell.angle_alpha   90.00
_cell.angle_beta   90.00
_cell.angle_gamma   90.00
#
_symmetry.space_group_name_H-M   'P 1'
#
loop_
_entity.id
_entity.type
_entity.pdbx_description
1 polymer ?
#
loop_
_entity_poly.entity_id
_entity_poly.type
_entity_poly.pdbx_seq_one_letter_code
_entity_poly.pdbx_strand_id
1 'polypeptide(L)'
;RHTGNFGLLVDSHTNKVKAFAPVFDNGLSLFNFAMEDDLADIENYSKTRKPAMGGSYEDVVKEFMSERQRAMLRKMINFKFTLHSRYNLPKSRLKVIEKFLQSRVRELLEL
;
A
#
# COMPACT_ATOMS: atom_id res chain seq x y z
N ARG A 1 -1.84 -3.68 7.93
CA ARG A 1 -0.99 -2.97 8.91
C ARG A 1 -1.79 -2.78 10.19
N HIS A 2 -1.24 -3.12 11.36
CA HIS A 2 -1.86 -2.91 12.67
C HIS A 2 -1.02 -1.94 13.51
N THR A 3 -1.48 -1.58 14.72
CA THR A 3 -0.83 -0.55 15.58
C THR A 3 0.63 -0.84 15.91
N GLY A 4 0.99 -2.11 16.05
CA GLY A 4 2.38 -2.56 16.26
C GLY A 4 3.32 -2.38 15.07
N ASN A 5 2.81 -2.02 13.89
CA ASN A 5 3.61 -1.69 12.72
C ASN A 5 3.76 -0.18 12.50
N PHE A 6 3.39 0.64 13.48
CA PHE A 6 3.68 2.07 13.47
C PHE A 6 4.74 2.35 14.53
N GLY A 7 5.58 3.34 14.27
CA GLY A 7 6.63 3.75 15.20
C GLY A 7 6.77 5.25 15.23
N LEU A 8 7.42 5.74 16.28
CA LEU A 8 7.80 7.14 16.45
C LEU A 8 9.32 7.22 16.61
N LEU A 9 9.92 8.24 16.00
CA LEU A 9 11.27 8.66 16.32
C LEU A 9 11.19 9.55 17.55
N VAL A 10 11.90 9.16 18.61
CA VAL A 10 11.97 9.90 19.87
C VAL A 10 13.38 10.46 20.02
N ASP A 11 13.46 11.73 20.41
CA ASP A 11 14.73 12.36 20.76
C ASP A 11 15.23 11.80 22.11
N SER A 12 16.43 11.21 22.12
CA SER A 12 16.95 10.51 23.30
C SER A 12 17.34 11.43 24.46
N HIS A 13 17.56 12.73 24.22
CA HIS A 13 17.96 13.67 25.26
C HIS A 13 16.74 14.32 25.93
N THR A 14 15.68 14.56 25.16
CA THR A 14 14.47 15.25 25.63
C THR A 14 13.28 14.34 25.88
N ASN A 15 13.35 13.08 25.41
CA ASN A 15 12.28 12.09 25.41
C ASN A 15 10.99 12.57 24.71
N LYS A 16 11.12 13.50 23.76
CA LYS A 16 10.00 14.05 22.98
C LYS A 16 9.89 13.37 21.63
N VAL A 17 8.66 13.24 21.13
CA VAL A 17 8.39 12.73 19.78
C VAL A 17 8.90 13.72 18.75
N LYS A 18 9.75 13.25 17.84
CA LYS A 18 10.34 14.05 16.75
C LYS A 18 9.56 13.89 15.45
N ALA A 19 9.19 12.65 15.11
CA ALA A 19 8.49 12.31 13.87
C ALA A 19 7.93 10.89 13.93
N PHE A 20 7.17 10.48 12.92
CA PHE A 20 6.89 9.07 12.66
C PHE A 20 8.18 8.33 12.23
N ALA A 21 8.32 7.09 12.66
CA ALA A 21 9.36 6.19 12.16
C ALA A 21 9.11 5.89 10.67
N PRO A 22 10.18 5.64 9.89
CA PRO A 22 10.05 5.16 8.52
C PRO A 22 9.17 3.92 8.45
N VAL A 23 8.44 3.77 7.34
CA VAL A 23 7.56 2.60 7.14
C VAL A 23 8.39 1.32 7.06
N PHE A 24 8.07 0.33 7.88
CA PHE A 24 8.69 -1.00 7.92
C PHE A 24 7.62 -2.11 7.90
N ASP A 25 8.00 -3.37 7.75
CA ASP A 25 7.08 -4.51 7.74
C ASP A 25 5.95 -4.37 6.69
N ASN A 26 6.34 -4.41 5.40
CA ASN A 26 5.43 -4.43 4.26
C ASN A 26 5.24 -5.85 3.69
N GLY A 27 5.64 -6.90 4.42
CA GLY A 27 5.69 -8.27 3.91
C GLY A 27 4.32 -8.84 3.50
N LEU A 28 3.24 -8.32 4.10
CA LEU A 28 1.86 -8.70 3.79
C LEU A 28 1.16 -7.71 2.83
N SER A 29 1.93 -6.97 2.04
CA SER A 29 1.39 -6.06 1.02
C SER A 29 1.26 -6.77 -0.34
N LEU A 30 0.63 -6.09 -1.31
CA LEU A 30 0.60 -6.50 -2.71
C LEU A 30 0.10 -7.94 -2.94
N PHE A 31 -0.99 -8.32 -2.26
CA PHE A 31 -1.67 -9.60 -2.44
C PHE A 31 -0.77 -10.82 -2.17
N ASN A 32 0.02 -10.77 -1.11
CA ASN A 32 0.96 -11.82 -0.72
C ASN A 32 0.30 -13.21 -0.49
N PHE A 33 -1.00 -13.24 -0.16
CA PHE A 33 -1.78 -14.48 0.04
C PHE A 33 -2.66 -14.86 -1.14
N ALA A 34 -2.75 -14.03 -2.18
CA ALA A 34 -3.61 -14.34 -3.33
C ALA A 34 -3.00 -15.51 -4.11
N MET A 35 -3.83 -16.51 -4.42
CA MET A 35 -3.53 -17.60 -5.34
C MET A 35 -3.83 -17.20 -6.79
N GLU A 36 -3.63 -18.10 -7.74
CA GLU A 36 -3.84 -17.79 -9.17
C GLU A 36 -5.30 -17.43 -9.47
N ASP A 37 -6.26 -18.16 -8.91
CA ASP A 37 -7.69 -17.88 -9.08
C ASP A 37 -8.10 -16.55 -8.44
N ASP A 38 -7.54 -16.22 -7.26
CA ASP A 38 -7.76 -14.93 -6.61
C ASP A 38 -7.26 -13.76 -7.47
N LEU A 39 -6.15 -13.95 -8.19
CA LEU A 39 -5.61 -12.94 -9.11
C LEU A 39 -6.40 -12.84 -10.41
N ALA A 40 -7.03 -13.94 -10.86
CA ALA A 40 -7.92 -13.93 -12.00
C ALA A 40 -9.18 -13.08 -11.72
N ASP A 41 -9.66 -13.07 -10.47
CA ASP A 41 -10.75 -12.23 -9.98
C ASP A 41 -10.29 -11.23 -8.89
N ILE A 42 -9.21 -10.51 -9.19
CA ILE A 42 -8.57 -9.60 -8.23
C ILE A 42 -9.50 -8.53 -7.68
N GLU A 43 -10.48 -8.08 -8.47
CA GLU A 43 -11.44 -7.07 -8.06
C GLU A 43 -12.30 -7.57 -6.90
N ASN A 44 -12.85 -8.78 -6.98
CA ASN A 44 -13.63 -9.36 -5.89
C ASN A 44 -12.75 -9.79 -4.73
N TYR A 45 -11.57 -10.37 -5.00
CA TYR A 45 -10.62 -10.71 -3.94
C TYR A 45 -10.22 -9.48 -3.11
N SER A 46 -9.95 -8.34 -3.77
CA SER A 46 -9.53 -7.10 -3.10
C SER A 46 -10.56 -6.61 -2.08
N LYS A 47 -11.86 -6.72 -2.38
CA LYS A 47 -12.97 -6.32 -1.50
C LYS A 47 -13.06 -7.15 -0.22
N THR A 48 -12.47 -8.35 -0.21
CA THR A 48 -12.39 -9.18 1.00
C THR A 48 -11.32 -8.68 1.98
N ARG A 49 -10.44 -7.77 1.56
CA ARG A 49 -9.35 -7.23 2.40
C ARG A 49 -9.81 -5.96 3.09
N LYS A 50 -9.46 -5.80 4.37
CA LYS A 50 -9.78 -4.60 5.16
C LYS A 50 -8.58 -4.15 5.99
N PRO A 51 -8.50 -2.86 6.37
CA PRO A 51 -7.56 -2.40 7.38
C PRO A 51 -7.74 -3.17 8.69
N ALA A 52 -6.63 -3.46 9.39
CA ALA A 52 -6.70 -4.13 10.70
C ALA A 52 -7.38 -3.27 11.78
N MET A 53 -7.45 -1.96 11.55
CA MET A 53 -8.08 -0.97 12.44
C MET A 53 -9.60 -0.86 12.21
N GLY A 54 -10.17 -1.65 11.29
CA GLY A 54 -11.57 -1.53 10.87
C GLY A 54 -11.78 -0.49 9.76
N GLY A 55 -13.05 -0.36 9.32
CA GLY A 55 -13.42 0.54 8.21
C GLY A 55 -12.99 0.05 6.83
N SER A 56 -13.06 0.95 5.84
CA SER A 56 -12.52 0.74 4.49
C SER A 56 -11.14 1.40 4.32
N TYR A 57 -10.41 1.05 3.26
CA TYR A 57 -9.15 1.74 2.95
C TYR A 57 -9.41 3.18 2.50
N GLU A 58 -10.55 3.42 1.86
CA GLU A 58 -11.01 4.73 1.41
C GLU A 58 -11.25 5.68 2.58
N ASP A 59 -11.84 5.19 3.68
CA ASP A 59 -12.04 6.01 4.89
C ASP A 59 -10.69 6.47 5.46
N VAL A 60 -9.70 5.56 5.52
CA VAL A 60 -8.35 5.89 5.96
C VAL A 60 -7.72 6.92 5.03
N VAL A 61 -7.87 6.76 3.72
CA VAL A 61 -7.30 7.71 2.76
C VAL A 61 -7.94 9.08 2.93
N LYS A 62 -9.27 9.19 3.02
CA LYS A 62 -9.97 10.48 3.20
C LYS A 62 -9.49 11.25 4.43
N GLU A 63 -9.22 10.55 5.52
CA GLU A 63 -8.75 11.18 6.77
C GLU A 63 -7.32 11.75 6.64
N PHE A 64 -6.44 11.10 5.85
CA PHE A 64 -5.01 11.42 5.81
C PHE A 64 -4.52 12.00 4.47
N MET A 65 -5.39 12.16 3.46
CA MET A 65 -5.02 12.62 2.12
C MET A 65 -4.85 14.16 2.07
N SER A 66 -3.66 14.64 2.43
CA SER A 66 -3.26 16.04 2.17
C SER A 66 -2.61 16.21 0.78
N GLU A 67 -2.33 17.45 0.37
CA GLU A 67 -1.60 17.76 -0.87
C GLU A 67 -0.27 17.01 -0.98
N ARG A 68 0.43 16.80 0.15
CA ARG A 68 1.66 16.02 0.17
C ARG A 68 1.41 14.57 -0.25
N GLN A 69 0.38 13.93 0.30
CA GLN A 69 0.02 12.55 -0.03
C GLN A 69 -0.49 12.45 -1.47
N ARG A 70 -1.29 13.40 -1.95
CA ARG A 70 -1.72 13.47 -3.37
C ARG A 70 -0.52 13.57 -4.30
N ALA A 71 0.46 14.44 -4.00
CA ALA A 71 1.68 14.55 -4.78
C ALA A 71 2.53 13.26 -4.77
N MET A 72 2.59 12.55 -3.65
CA MET A 72 3.24 11.23 -3.58
C MET A 72 2.48 10.18 -4.41
N LEU A 73 1.15 10.15 -4.33
CA LEU A 73 0.31 9.22 -5.08
C LEU A 73 0.39 9.45 -6.59
N ARG A 74 0.47 10.70 -7.06
CA ARG A 74 0.67 11.03 -8.48
C ARG A 74 1.94 10.40 -9.06
N LYS A 75 3.00 10.19 -8.26
CA LYS A 75 4.23 9.50 -8.71
C LYS A 75 4.01 8.02 -9.00
N MET A 76 2.90 7.43 -8.56
CA MET A 76 2.54 6.04 -8.82
C MET A 76 1.78 5.86 -10.15
N ILE A 77 1.44 6.94 -10.86
CA ILE A 77 0.86 6.86 -12.19
C ILE A 77 1.85 6.16 -13.12
N ASN A 78 1.35 5.16 -13.85
CA ASN A 78 2.13 4.27 -14.70
C ASN A 78 3.24 3.49 -13.98
N PHE A 79 3.12 3.28 -12.65
CA PHE A 79 4.02 2.43 -11.88
C PHE A 79 4.19 1.05 -12.55
N LYS A 80 5.45 0.63 -12.66
CA LYS A 80 5.90 -0.68 -13.13
C LYS A 80 6.92 -1.24 -12.17
N PHE A 81 6.86 -2.56 -11.93
CA PHE A 81 7.89 -3.21 -11.13
C PHE A 81 9.21 -3.23 -11.88
N THR A 82 10.29 -2.88 -11.17
CA THR A 82 11.65 -3.17 -11.63
C THR A 82 11.98 -4.59 -11.22
N LEU A 83 12.33 -5.44 -12.19
CA LEU A 83 12.67 -6.83 -11.92
C LEU A 83 14.03 -6.91 -11.19
N HIS A 84 14.11 -7.75 -10.17
CA HIS A 84 15.37 -8.09 -9.53
C HIS A 84 16.17 -9.03 -10.45
N SER A 85 17.49 -9.09 -10.30
CA SER A 85 18.34 -9.96 -11.13
C SER A 85 18.10 -11.47 -10.89
N ARG A 86 17.54 -11.84 -9.73
CA ARG A 86 17.43 -13.26 -9.31
C ARG A 86 16.06 -13.68 -8.76
N TYR A 87 15.31 -12.77 -8.15
CA TYR A 87 14.14 -13.10 -7.34
C TYR A 87 12.95 -12.30 -7.83
N ASN A 88 12.11 -12.91 -8.65
CA ASN A 88 10.96 -12.24 -9.24
C ASN A 88 9.71 -13.11 -9.11
N LEU A 89 8.58 -12.44 -8.96
CA LEU A 89 7.28 -13.06 -9.17
C LEU A 89 7.04 -13.28 -10.67
N PRO A 90 6.13 -14.22 -11.04
CA PRO A 90 5.73 -14.39 -12.42
C PRO A 90 5.28 -13.08 -13.07
N LYS A 91 5.69 -12.84 -14.33
CA LYS A 91 5.34 -11.62 -15.06
C LYS A 91 3.83 -11.40 -15.17
N SER A 92 3.05 -12.48 -15.27
CA SER A 92 1.58 -12.44 -15.28
C SER A 92 1.03 -11.81 -14.00
N ARG A 93 1.46 -12.30 -12.83
CA ARG A 93 1.10 -11.75 -11.52
C ARG A 93 1.48 -10.27 -11.40
N LEU A 94 2.71 -9.91 -11.78
CA LEU A 94 3.16 -8.51 -11.72
C LEU A 94 2.26 -7.59 -12.56
N LYS A 95 1.91 -7.99 -13.79
CA LYS A 95 1.01 -7.23 -14.66
C LYS A 95 -0.38 -7.03 -14.05
N VAL A 96 -0.93 -8.05 -13.41
CA VAL A 96 -2.23 -7.97 -12.71
C VAL A 96 -2.16 -6.96 -11.57
N ILE A 97 -1.12 -7.05 -10.73
CA ILE A 97 -0.92 -6.12 -9.61
C ILE A 97 -0.72 -4.68 -10.12
N GLU A 98 0.10 -4.48 -11.15
CA GLU A 98 0.30 -3.16 -11.76
C GLU A 98 -1.02 -2.58 -12.27
N LYS A 99 -1.83 -3.36 -12.98
CA LYS A 99 -3.14 -2.91 -13.49
C LYS A 99 -4.07 -2.50 -12.34
N PHE A 100 -4.14 -3.32 -11.29
CA PHE A 100 -4.94 -3.01 -10.11
C PHE A 100 -4.46 -1.72 -9.43
N LEU A 101 -3.15 -1.57 -9.21
CA LEU A 101 -2.56 -0.35 -8.63
C LEU A 101 -2.91 0.89 -9.47
N GLN A 102 -2.91 0.79 -10.80
CA GLN A 102 -3.30 1.92 -11.66
C GLN A 102 -4.78 2.31 -11.51
N SER A 103 -5.69 1.35 -11.32
CA SER A 103 -7.09 1.68 -11.01
C SER A 103 -7.19 2.42 -9.68
N ARG A 104 -6.56 1.84 -8.65
CA ARG A 104 -6.56 2.39 -7.29
C ARG A 104 -5.93 3.78 -7.19
N VAL A 105 -4.86 4.05 -7.93
CA VAL A 105 -4.24 5.38 -7.97
C VAL A 105 -5.22 6.43 -8.48
N ARG A 106 -6.00 6.12 -9.54
CA ARG A 106 -7.00 7.05 -10.08
C ARG A 106 -8.14 7.27 -9.07
N GLU A 107 -8.72 6.19 -8.60
CA GLU A 107 -9.82 6.22 -7.62
C GLU A 107 -9.46 7.05 -6.38
N LEU A 108 -8.28 6.81 -5.81
CA LEU A 108 -7.82 7.52 -4.60
C LEU A 108 -7.44 8.99 -4.86
N LEU A 109 -7.10 9.37 -6.09
CA LEU A 109 -6.86 10.79 -6.44
C LEU A 109 -8.16 11.57 -6.61
N GLU A 110 -9.27 10.89 -6.90
CA GLU A 110 -10.61 11.46 -7.05
C GLU A 110 -11.39 11.54 -5.73
N LEU A 111 -10.94 10.85 -4.68
CA LEU A 111 -11.44 11.00 -3.30
C LEU A 111 -11.09 12.36 -2.71
#